data_AF-A0A415E128-F1
#
_entry.id   AF-A0A415E128-F1
#
_cell.length_a   1.000
_cell.length_b   1.000
_cell.length_c   1.000
_cell.angle_alpha   90.00
_cell.angle_beta   90.00
_cell.angle_gamma   90.00
#
_symmetry.space_group_name_H-M   'P 1'
#
loop_
_entity.id
_entity.type
_entity.pdbx_description
1 polymer ?
#
loop_
_entity_poly.entity_id
_entity_poly.type
_entity_poly.pdbx_seq_one_letter_code
_entity_poly.pdbx_strand_id
1 'polypeptide(L)'
;MLDMDVVYNDYAQTVFKFLMTLCHDEHTAEELTQETFYQAVRCAGKFNGTCKVSTWLCQIAKHLWYQELDKRKRCEASQLTESIVSEEESPESAACLRDDKMELFRKVHVLSEAEKEIVLLRLTGAFSFREIGDIFEKSENWARVTFYRAKQKITKG
;
A
#
# COMPACT_ATOMS: atom_id res chain seq x y z
N MET A 1 22.98 8.61 -16.32
CA MET A 1 21.97 7.54 -16.39
C MET A 1 21.99 6.84 -15.04
N LEU A 2 20.84 6.56 -14.42
CA LEU A 2 20.81 5.80 -13.16
C LEU A 2 21.46 4.43 -13.39
N ASP A 3 22.41 4.05 -12.53
CA ASP A 3 22.92 2.69 -12.50
C ASP A 3 21.88 1.81 -11.78
N MET A 4 21.18 0.98 -12.56
CA MET A 4 20.06 0.21 -12.06
C MET A 4 20.49 -0.93 -11.13
N ASP A 5 21.73 -1.41 -11.23
CA ASP A 5 22.25 -2.44 -10.33
C ASP A 5 22.47 -1.86 -8.93
N VAL A 6 23.03 -0.65 -8.83
CA VAL A 6 23.17 0.07 -7.56
C VAL A 6 21.79 0.41 -6.99
N VAL A 7 20.89 0.94 -7.82
CA VAL A 7 19.51 1.28 -7.40
C VAL A 7 18.76 0.06 -6.89
N TYR A 8 18.92 -1.10 -7.53
CA TYR A 8 18.31 -2.34 -7.05
C TYR A 8 18.83 -2.72 -5.66
N ASN A 9 20.16 -2.77 -5.50
CA ASN A 9 20.79 -3.15 -4.23
C ASN A 9 20.40 -2.21 -3.08
N ASP A 10 20.31 -0.91 -3.35
CA ASP A 10 20.02 0.09 -2.31
C ASP A 10 18.53 0.15 -1.93
N TYR A 11 17.62 -0.12 -2.88
CA TYR A 11 16.19 0.18 -2.70
C TYR A 11 15.25 -1.01 -2.78
N ALA A 12 15.68 -2.20 -3.21
CA ALA A 12 14.80 -3.36 -3.34
C ALA A 12 14.08 -3.71 -2.03
N GLN A 13 14.81 -3.69 -0.91
CA GLN A 13 14.20 -3.95 0.39
C GLN A 13 13.18 -2.88 0.80
N THR A 14 13.39 -1.62 0.41
CA THR A 14 12.46 -0.52 0.70
C THR A 14 11.17 -0.68 -0.11
N VAL A 15 11.28 -1.00 -1.40
CA VAL A 15 10.15 -1.26 -2.28
C VAL A 15 9.37 -2.49 -1.83
N PHE A 16 10.05 -3.57 -1.48
CA PHE A 16 9.42 -4.77 -0.95
C PHE A 16 8.65 -4.49 0.34
N LYS A 17 9.28 -3.82 1.32
CA LYS A 17 8.60 -3.43 2.56
C LYS A 17 7.40 -2.52 2.27
N PHE A 18 7.54 -1.56 1.37
CA PHE A 18 6.43 -0.73 0.93
C PHE A 18 5.28 -1.59 0.37
N LEU A 19 5.54 -2.51 -0.55
CA LEU A 19 4.50 -3.38 -1.11
C LEU A 19 3.87 -4.30 -0.06
N MET A 20 4.66 -4.85 0.87
CA MET A 20 4.14 -5.62 2.01
C MET A 20 3.15 -4.84 2.87
N THR A 21 3.34 -3.52 2.98
CA THR A 21 2.40 -2.64 3.69
C THR A 21 1.08 -2.43 2.95
N LEU A 22 1.04 -2.70 1.64
CA LEU A 22 -0.13 -2.53 0.78
C LEU A 22 -0.87 -3.85 0.53
N CYS A 23 -0.16 -4.89 0.09
CA CYS A 23 -0.77 -6.16 -0.35
C CYS A 23 -0.97 -7.17 0.78
N HIS A 24 -0.21 -7.04 1.89
CA HIS A 24 -0.22 -7.99 3.00
C HIS A 24 0.01 -9.46 2.60
N ASP A 25 0.69 -9.68 1.48
CA ASP A 25 1.00 -10.99 0.92
C ASP A 25 2.43 -10.98 0.37
N GLU A 26 3.27 -11.88 0.89
CA GLU A 26 4.70 -11.94 0.58
C GLU A 26 4.96 -12.23 -0.90
N HIS A 27 4.25 -13.21 -1.46
CA HIS A 27 4.43 -13.59 -2.85
C HIS A 27 4.07 -12.46 -3.81
N THR A 28 2.90 -11.83 -3.61
CA THR A 28 2.48 -10.65 -4.36
C THR A 28 3.49 -9.50 -4.20
N ALA A 29 4.02 -9.27 -3.00
CA ALA A 29 5.01 -8.21 -2.77
C ALA A 29 6.32 -8.48 -3.51
N GLU A 30 6.81 -9.72 -3.53
CA GLU A 30 8.00 -10.12 -4.27
C GLU A 30 7.82 -9.92 -5.78
N GLU A 31 6.71 -10.41 -6.34
CA GLU A 31 6.39 -10.27 -7.76
C GLU A 31 6.29 -8.80 -8.18
N LEU A 32 5.54 -8.00 -7.41
CA LEU A 32 5.39 -6.57 -7.67
C LEU A 32 6.71 -5.81 -7.47
N THR A 33 7.59 -6.25 -6.57
CA THR A 33 8.93 -5.67 -6.42
C THR A 33 9.75 -5.90 -7.68
N GLN A 34 9.79 -7.15 -8.18
CA GLN A 34 10.50 -7.48 -9.42
C GLN A 34 9.96 -6.67 -10.61
N GLU A 35 8.64 -6.60 -10.76
CA GLU A 35 7.99 -5.82 -11.83
C GLU A 35 8.27 -4.31 -11.68
N THR A 36 8.34 -3.80 -10.45
CA THR A 36 8.72 -2.39 -10.20
C THR A 36 10.09 -2.07 -10.76
N PHE A 37 11.10 -2.91 -10.51
CA PHE A 37 12.44 -2.69 -11.04
C PHE A 37 12.52 -2.93 -12.55
N TYR A 38 11.78 -3.90 -13.08
CA TYR A 38 11.66 -4.09 -14.52
C TYR A 38 11.12 -2.84 -15.22
N GLN A 39 10.03 -2.25 -14.71
CA GLN A 39 9.48 -1.00 -15.22
C GLN A 39 10.44 0.17 -15.02
N ALA A 40 11.12 0.24 -13.86
CA ALA A 40 12.09 1.29 -13.57
C ALA A 40 13.25 1.29 -14.58
N VAL A 41 13.79 0.13 -14.96
CA VAL A 41 14.82 0.02 -16.02
C VAL A 41 14.30 0.60 -17.34
N ARG A 42 13.07 0.27 -17.73
CA ARG A 42 12.46 0.75 -18.98
C ARG A 42 12.22 2.25 -19.01
N CYS A 43 11.98 2.85 -17.84
CA CYS A 43 11.68 4.28 -17.73
C CYS A 43 12.77 5.11 -17.03
N ALA A 44 13.95 4.54 -16.75
CA ALA A 44 15.05 5.19 -16.05
C ALA A 44 15.50 6.49 -16.72
N GLY A 45 15.45 6.56 -18.05
CA GLY A 45 15.77 7.79 -18.81
C GLY A 45 14.78 8.94 -18.62
N LYS A 46 13.58 8.68 -18.06
CA LYS A 46 12.56 9.70 -17.76
C LYS A 46 12.67 10.24 -16.34
N PHE A 47 13.47 9.62 -15.47
CA PHE A 47 13.67 10.11 -14.12
C PHE A 47 14.44 11.43 -14.15
N ASN A 48 13.79 12.50 -13.67
CA ASN A 48 14.30 13.87 -13.74
C ASN A 48 14.85 14.39 -12.40
N GLY A 49 14.93 13.53 -11.36
CA GLY A 49 15.48 13.90 -10.05
C GLY A 49 14.61 14.84 -9.21
N THR A 50 13.34 15.05 -9.56
CA THR A 50 12.42 15.93 -8.82
C THR A 50 12.01 15.38 -7.45
N CYS A 51 12.09 14.06 -7.27
CA CYS A 51 11.88 13.36 -6.00
C CYS A 51 13.04 12.38 -5.74
N LYS A 52 13.07 11.78 -4.53
CA LYS A 52 14.06 10.74 -4.22
C LYS A 52 13.80 9.48 -5.07
N VAL A 53 14.85 8.72 -5.33
CA VAL A 53 14.75 7.44 -6.07
C VAL A 53 13.78 6.47 -5.36
N SER A 54 13.82 6.38 -4.03
CA SER A 54 12.87 5.57 -3.26
C SER A 54 11.41 6.01 -3.46
N THR A 55 11.14 7.32 -3.45
CA THR A 55 9.81 7.88 -3.72
C THR A 55 9.32 7.51 -5.11
N TRP A 56 10.19 7.68 -6.12
CA TRP A 56 9.87 7.35 -7.51
C TRP A 56 9.60 5.85 -7.70
N LEU A 57 10.42 4.97 -7.13
CA LEU A 57 10.19 3.53 -7.17
C LEU A 57 8.87 3.14 -6.49
N CYS A 58 8.56 3.73 -5.33
CA CYS A 58 7.29 3.48 -4.64
C CYS A 58 6.07 4.01 -5.40
N GLN A 59 6.20 5.06 -6.21
CA GLN A 59 5.13 5.49 -7.13
C GLN A 59 4.84 4.41 -8.20
N ILE A 60 5.90 3.86 -8.81
CA ILE A 60 5.77 2.76 -9.78
C ILE A 60 5.12 1.55 -9.10
N ALA A 61 5.61 1.15 -7.93
CA ALA A 61 5.08 0.03 -7.16
C ALA A 61 3.60 0.20 -6.80
N LYS A 62 3.19 1.40 -6.35
CA LYS A 62 1.79 1.71 -6.05
C LYS A 62 0.90 1.59 -7.29
N HIS A 63 1.38 2.09 -8.43
CA HIS A 63 0.64 1.97 -9.69
C HIS A 63 0.41 0.50 -10.08
N LEU A 64 1.46 -0.33 -9.99
CA LEU A 64 1.37 -1.76 -10.27
C LEU A 64 0.41 -2.48 -9.30
N TRP A 65 0.44 -2.12 -8.02
CA TRP A 65 -0.49 -2.65 -7.03
C TRP A 65 -1.95 -2.30 -7.37
N TYR A 66 -2.24 -1.06 -7.76
CA TYR A 66 -3.61 -0.68 -8.13
C TYR A 66 -4.09 -1.38 -9.41
N GLN A 67 -3.20 -1.59 -10.37
CA GLN A 67 -3.51 -2.42 -11.55
C GLN A 67 -3.85 -3.86 -11.15
N GLU A 68 -3.11 -4.43 -10.18
CA GLU A 68 -3.35 -5.78 -9.67
C GLU A 68 -4.68 -5.88 -8.92
N LEU A 69 -5.01 -4.92 -8.06
CA LEU A 69 -6.33 -4.83 -7.42
C LEU A 69 -7.48 -4.75 -8.43
N ASP A 70 -7.31 -3.95 -9.47
CA ASP A 70 -8.32 -3.83 -10.52
C ASP A 70 -8.48 -5.12 -11.33
N LYS A 71 -7.38 -5.88 -11.55
CA LYS A 71 -7.45 -7.21 -12.17
C LYS A 71 -8.21 -8.19 -11.29
N ARG A 72 -7.89 -8.26 -10.00
CA ARG A 72 -8.55 -9.16 -9.03
C ARG A 72 -10.05 -8.90 -8.96
N LYS A 73 -10.47 -7.63 -8.85
CA LYS A 73 -11.89 -7.24 -8.90
C LYS A 73 -12.60 -7.68 -10.17
N ARG A 74 -11.95 -7.58 -11.34
CA ARG A 74 -12.53 -8.04 -12.62
C ARG A 74 -12.64 -9.56 -12.68
N CYS A 75 -11.66 -10.30 -12.16
CA CYS A 75 -11.72 -11.76 -12.08
C CYS A 75 -12.84 -12.23 -11.13
N GLU A 76 -13.00 -11.58 -9.98
CA GLU A 76 -14.11 -11.85 -9.06
C GLU A 76 -15.47 -11.51 -9.70
N ALA A 77 -15.58 -10.36 -10.37
CA ALA A 77 -16.79 -9.98 -11.11
C ALA A 77 -17.12 -10.95 -12.26
N SER A 78 -16.11 -11.53 -12.90
CA SER A 78 -16.28 -12.57 -13.93
C SER A 78 -16.79 -13.88 -13.34
N GLN A 79 -16.33 -14.26 -12.14
CA GLN A 79 -16.77 -15.47 -11.43
C GLN A 79 -18.19 -15.32 -10.85
N LEU A 80 -18.62 -14.09 -10.54
CA LEU A 80 -19.97 -13.77 -10.06
C LEU A 80 -21.09 -13.95 -11.10
N THR A 81 -20.78 -14.24 -12.38
CA THR A 81 -21.80 -14.51 -13.40
C THR A 81 -22.36 -15.94 -13.31
N GLU A 82 -21.81 -16.80 -12.45
CA GLU A 82 -22.23 -18.21 -12.35
C GLU A 82 -22.69 -18.64 -10.94
N SER A 83 -22.92 -17.71 -10.01
CA SER A 83 -23.52 -18.04 -8.71
C SER A 83 -24.26 -16.85 -8.09
N ILE A 84 -25.59 -16.89 -8.16
CA ILE A 84 -26.47 -16.13 -7.28
C ILE A 84 -26.56 -16.93 -5.97
N VAL A 85 -25.76 -16.61 -4.93
CA VAL A 85 -26.07 -16.97 -3.54
C VAL A 85 -25.40 -16.01 -2.53
N SER A 86 -26.26 -15.33 -1.76
CA SER A 86 -26.11 -14.74 -0.41
C SER A 86 -24.88 -13.94 0.00
N GLU A 87 -25.16 -12.68 0.34
CA GLU A 87 -24.61 -11.99 1.51
C GLU A 87 -24.90 -12.81 2.79
N GLU A 88 -23.98 -13.69 3.18
CA GLU A 88 -23.94 -14.22 4.55
C GLU A 88 -22.49 -14.20 5.05
N GLU A 89 -22.13 -13.12 5.75
CA GLU A 89 -21.09 -13.20 6.77
C GLU A 89 -21.58 -14.20 7.83
N SER A 90 -21.03 -15.42 7.80
CA SER A 90 -21.27 -16.44 8.83
C SER A 90 -20.94 -15.89 10.23
N PRO A 91 -21.85 -15.96 11.22
CA PRO A 91 -21.62 -15.40 12.56
C PRO A 91 -20.68 -16.24 13.46
N GLU A 92 -20.02 -17.28 12.96
CA GLU A 92 -19.46 -18.35 13.82
C GLU A 92 -17.94 -18.39 13.97
N SER A 93 -17.19 -17.37 13.52
CA SER A 93 -15.76 -17.21 13.90
C SER A 93 -15.53 -16.24 15.06
N ALA A 94 -16.60 -15.84 15.75
CA ALA A 94 -16.56 -14.95 16.91
C ALA A 94 -16.41 -15.72 18.23
N ALA A 95 -15.27 -16.37 18.47
CA ALA A 95 -14.94 -16.83 19.82
C ALA A 95 -13.43 -16.85 20.08
N CYS A 96 -13.02 -16.08 21.09
CA CYS A 96 -11.74 -16.15 21.81
C CYS A 96 -10.50 -15.47 21.20
N LEU A 97 -10.56 -14.16 20.95
CA LEU A 97 -9.37 -13.29 21.01
C LEU A 97 -9.68 -11.98 21.75
N ARG A 98 -9.25 -11.92 23.02
CA ARG A 98 -9.03 -10.75 23.92
C ARG A 98 -9.62 -9.41 23.44
N ASP A 99 -10.58 -8.89 24.22
CA ASP A 99 -11.31 -7.61 24.02
C ASP A 99 -10.49 -6.48 23.38
N ASP A 100 -9.27 -6.22 23.85
CA ASP A 100 -8.41 -5.14 23.34
C ASP A 100 -8.03 -5.29 21.86
N LYS A 101 -7.82 -6.53 21.38
CA LYS A 101 -7.48 -6.79 19.97
C LYS A 101 -8.68 -6.56 19.06
N MET A 102 -9.87 -6.94 19.48
CA MET A 102 -11.09 -6.76 18.71
C MET A 102 -11.45 -5.27 18.54
N GLU A 103 -11.24 -4.49 19.60
CA GLU A 103 -11.44 -3.05 19.59
C GLU A 103 -10.46 -2.34 18.64
N LEU A 104 -9.18 -2.73 18.69
CA LEU A 104 -8.15 -2.23 17.76
C LEU A 104 -8.48 -2.63 16.31
N PHE A 105 -8.88 -3.87 16.07
CA PHE A 105 -9.27 -4.36 14.74
C PHE A 105 -10.46 -3.56 14.20
N ARG A 106 -11.50 -3.29 15.00
CA ARG A 106 -12.62 -2.43 14.61
C ARG A 106 -12.16 -1.01 14.26
N LYS A 107 -11.30 -0.40 15.07
CA LYS A 107 -10.80 0.97 14.82
C LYS A 107 -9.98 1.07 13.54
N VAL A 108 -9.17 0.05 13.24
CA VAL A 108 -8.41 -0.04 11.98
C VAL A 108 -9.33 -0.27 10.79
N HIS A 109 -10.44 -1.01 10.96
CA HIS A 109 -11.38 -1.29 9.88
C HIS A 109 -12.17 -0.05 9.41
N VAL A 110 -12.31 0.97 10.28
CA VAL A 110 -12.97 2.27 9.97
C VAL A 110 -12.06 3.20 9.15
N LEU A 111 -10.77 2.89 9.06
CA LEU A 111 -9.84 3.65 8.24
C LEU A 111 -10.06 3.34 6.76
N SER A 112 -10.03 4.36 5.92
CA SER A 112 -9.90 4.15 4.48
C SER A 112 -8.56 3.53 4.15
N GLU A 113 -8.43 2.87 2.99
CA GLU A 113 -7.16 2.28 2.55
C GLU A 113 -6.02 3.32 2.56
N ALA A 114 -6.25 4.52 2.03
CA ALA A 114 -5.27 5.60 2.07
C ALA A 114 -4.87 6.02 3.51
N GLU A 115 -5.81 5.96 4.47
CA GLU A 115 -5.49 6.24 5.87
C GLU A 115 -4.61 5.14 6.49
N LYS A 116 -4.90 3.86 6.21
CA LYS A 116 -4.10 2.72 6.66
C LYS A 116 -2.67 2.79 6.11
N GLU A 117 -2.57 3.00 4.79
CA GLU A 117 -1.29 3.06 4.08
C GLU A 117 -0.41 4.19 4.64
N ILE A 118 -0.94 5.41 4.78
CA ILE A 118 -0.17 6.55 5.29
C ILE A 118 0.29 6.34 6.74
N VAL A 119 -0.57 5.77 7.59
CA VAL A 119 -0.20 5.47 8.98
C VAL A 119 0.98 4.51 9.02
N LEU A 120 0.92 3.44 8.23
CA LEU A 120 1.95 2.42 8.20
C LEU A 120 3.28 2.96 7.63
N LEU A 121 3.23 3.73 6.55
CA LEU A 121 4.41 4.39 5.95
C LEU A 121 5.06 5.40 6.90
N ARG A 122 4.25 6.11 7.69
CA ARG A 122 4.78 7.10 8.63
C ARG A 122 5.31 6.47 9.93
N LEU A 123 4.66 5.42 10.44
CA LEU A 123 5.08 4.73 11.67
C LEU A 123 6.37 3.94 11.48
N THR A 124 6.56 3.32 10.31
CA THR A 124 7.82 2.63 9.96
C THR A 124 9.00 3.61 9.78
N GLY A 125 8.73 4.91 9.69
CA GLY A 125 9.74 5.95 9.51
C GLY A 125 10.38 5.97 8.12
N ALA A 126 9.89 5.14 7.19
CA ALA A 126 10.46 4.99 5.85
C ALA A 126 10.30 6.27 5.00
N PHE A 127 9.27 7.07 5.26
CA PHE A 127 8.96 8.26 4.47
C PHE A 127 8.53 9.47 5.32
N SER A 128 8.98 10.66 4.90
CA SER A 128 8.45 11.95 5.36
C SER A 128 7.06 12.22 4.79
N PHE A 129 6.31 13.16 5.38
CA PHE A 129 4.99 13.53 4.86
C PHE A 129 5.04 14.08 3.43
N ARG A 130 6.15 14.74 3.05
CA ARG A 130 6.36 15.20 1.69
C ARG A 130 6.49 14.03 0.72
N GLU A 131 7.35 13.05 1.05
CA GLU A 131 7.53 11.87 0.22
C GLU A 131 6.26 11.02 0.13
N ILE A 132 5.48 10.94 1.21
CA ILE A 132 4.16 10.30 1.18
C ILE A 132 3.22 11.08 0.26
N GLY A 133 3.17 12.41 0.34
CA GLY A 133 2.42 13.23 -0.61
C GLY A 133 2.79 12.91 -2.05
N ASP A 134 4.09 12.86 -2.34
CA ASP A 134 4.61 12.55 -3.67
C ASP A 134 4.20 11.13 -4.13
N ILE A 135 4.35 10.09 -3.29
CA ILE A 135 3.92 8.71 -3.60
C ILE A 135 2.42 8.65 -3.94
N PHE A 136 1.62 9.44 -3.24
CA PHE A 136 0.18 9.49 -3.41
C PHE A 136 -0.29 10.45 -4.50
N GLU A 137 0.62 11.19 -5.14
CA GLU A 137 0.31 12.29 -6.07
C GLU A 137 -0.62 13.34 -5.43
N LYS A 138 -0.33 13.69 -4.18
CA LYS A 138 -1.04 14.65 -3.34
C LYS A 138 -0.07 15.61 -2.66
N SER A 139 -0.60 16.63 -1.99
CA SER A 139 0.24 17.58 -1.24
C SER A 139 0.76 17.00 0.08
N GLU A 140 1.89 17.51 0.58
CA GLU A 140 2.37 17.20 1.94
C GLU A 140 1.27 17.47 2.98
N ASN A 141 0.53 18.58 2.84
CA ASN A 141 -0.55 18.92 3.75
C ASN A 141 -1.67 17.86 3.76
N TRP A 142 -2.02 17.32 2.59
CA TRP A 142 -2.95 16.20 2.51
C TRP A 142 -2.44 14.99 3.30
N ALA A 143 -1.17 14.61 3.15
CA ALA A 143 -0.59 13.50 3.89
C ALA A 143 -0.62 13.73 5.43
N ARG A 144 -0.30 14.94 5.89
CA ARG A 144 -0.35 15.31 7.32
C ARG A 144 -1.76 15.24 7.88
N VAL A 145 -2.73 15.82 7.17
CA VAL A 145 -4.14 15.86 7.59
C VAL A 145 -4.71 14.44 7.62
N THR A 146 -4.45 13.63 6.60
CA THR A 146 -4.93 12.24 6.53
C THR A 146 -4.32 11.40 7.64
N PHE A 147 -3.01 11.49 7.88
CA PHE A 147 -2.35 10.81 8.99
C PHE A 147 -2.95 11.20 10.35
N TYR A 148 -3.16 12.50 10.57
CA TYR A 148 -3.70 12.99 11.84
C TYR A 148 -5.15 12.52 12.06
N ARG A 149 -6.00 12.56 11.02
CA ARG A 149 -7.37 12.03 11.07
C ARG A 149 -7.39 10.53 11.36
N ALA A 150 -6.54 9.76 10.68
CA ALA A 150 -6.39 8.34 10.92
C ALA A 150 -5.99 8.06 12.38
N LYS A 151 -4.98 8.78 12.89
CA LYS A 151 -4.57 8.68 14.30
C LYS A 151 -5.71 9.04 15.26
N GLN A 152 -6.51 10.07 14.97
CA GLN A 152 -7.65 10.41 15.80
C GLN A 152 -8.72 9.31 15.83
N LYS A 153 -9.01 8.67 14.70
CA LYS A 153 -9.95 7.53 14.63
C LYS A 153 -9.45 6.33 15.46
N ILE A 154 -8.15 6.06 15.43
CA ILE A 154 -7.53 5.00 16.26
C ILE A 154 -7.55 5.36 17.76
N THR A 155 -7.35 6.63 18.11
CA THR A 155 -7.19 7.08 19.51
C THR A 155 -8.52 7.38 20.22
N LYS A 156 -9.55 7.80 19.49
CA LYS A 156 -10.87 8.19 20.04
C LYS A 156 -11.94 7.10 19.97
N GLY A 157 -11.60 5.91 19.50
CA GLY A 157 -12.47 4.74 19.66
C GLY A 157 -12.41 4.21 21.08
#